data_AF-A0A238JMT9-F1
#
_entry.id   AF-A0A238JMT9-F1
#
_cell.length_a   1.000
_cell.length_b   1.000
_cell.length_c   1.000
_cell.angle_alpha   90.00
_cell.angle_beta   90.00
_cell.angle_gamma   90.00
#
_symmetry.space_group_name_H-M   'P 1'
#
loop_
_entity.id
_entity.type
_entity.pdbx_description
1 polymer ?
#
loop_
_entity_poly.entity_id
_entity_poly.type
_entity_poly.pdbx_seq_one_letter_code
_entity_poly.pdbx_strand_id
1 'polypeptide(L)'
;MPAGYPPIHPHPGKPVRTIRDAARDGQLMILRCRLCRRCVHFLAADLVEVVEASHPCHIAPFGCSKCGSCDYVDIQWRSPAPGDIGTLLIRRPVGWKRVWKTVRFGDGDK
;
A
#
# COMPACT_ATOMS: atom_id res chain seq x y z
N MET A 1 -4.28 -17.81 15.00
CA MET A 1 -3.07 -18.12 14.21
C MET A 1 -2.44 -16.79 13.80
N PRO A 2 -1.28 -16.38 14.34
CA PRO A 2 -0.57 -15.24 13.76
C PRO A 2 -0.14 -15.60 12.33
N ALA A 3 -0.15 -14.63 11.42
CA ALA A 3 0.32 -14.83 10.06
C ALA A 3 1.78 -15.31 10.11
N GLY A 4 2.07 -16.48 9.53
CA GLY A 4 3.41 -17.03 9.54
C GLY A 4 4.39 -16.04 8.91
N TYR A 5 5.47 -15.72 9.62
CA TYR A 5 6.60 -15.02 9.03
C TYR A 5 7.02 -15.79 7.77
N PRO A 6 7.09 -15.15 6.60
CA PRO A 6 7.57 -15.83 5.42
C PRO A 6 9.02 -16.28 5.63
N PRO A 7 9.44 -17.35 4.93
CA PRO A 7 10.80 -17.85 5.05
C PRO A 7 11.79 -16.73 4.70
N ILE A 8 12.82 -16.57 5.54
CA ILE A 8 13.94 -15.62 5.39
C ILE A 8 14.59 -15.74 4.01
N HIS A 9 14.47 -16.92 3.39
CA HIS A 9 14.93 -17.21 2.06
C HIS A 9 13.73 -17.49 1.14
N PRO A 10 13.40 -16.59 0.19
CA PRO A 10 12.47 -16.95 -0.87
C PRO A 10 12.97 -18.20 -1.59
N HIS A 11 12.04 -19.07 -1.96
CA HIS A 11 12.37 -20.16 -2.87
C HIS A 11 12.92 -19.57 -4.18
N PRO A 12 14.00 -20.14 -4.75
CA PRO A 12 14.68 -19.57 -5.91
C PRO A 12 13.76 -19.41 -7.15
N GLY A 13 12.68 -20.18 -7.25
CA GLY A 13 11.66 -20.05 -8.31
C GLY A 13 10.50 -19.09 -7.98
N LYS A 14 10.43 -18.53 -6.77
CA LYS A 14 9.42 -17.56 -6.31
C LYS A 14 10.10 -16.48 -5.47
N PRO A 15 10.79 -15.51 -6.11
CA PRO A 15 11.41 -14.41 -5.37
C PRO A 15 10.38 -13.67 -4.53
N VAL A 16 10.80 -13.11 -3.39
CA VAL A 16 9.93 -12.24 -2.59
C VAL A 16 9.53 -11.06 -3.46
N ARG A 17 8.23 -10.93 -3.70
CA ARG A 17 7.69 -9.83 -4.49
C ARG A 17 7.87 -8.51 -3.73
N THR A 18 8.52 -7.54 -4.36
CA THR A 18 8.83 -6.24 -3.76
C THR A 18 7.81 -5.19 -4.17
N ILE A 19 7.74 -4.08 -3.42
CA ILE A 19 6.91 -2.92 -3.78
C ILE A 19 7.29 -2.40 -5.18
N ARG A 20 8.59 -2.44 -5.55
CA ARG A 20 9.04 -2.08 -6.90
C ARG A 20 8.39 -2.93 -7.99
N ASP A 21 8.29 -4.24 -7.80
CA ASP A 21 7.61 -5.12 -8.76
C ASP A 21 6.12 -4.78 -8.86
N ALA A 22 5.46 -4.57 -7.72
CA ALA A 22 4.06 -4.17 -7.69
C ALA A 22 3.81 -2.79 -8.34
N ALA A 23 4.77 -1.86 -8.22
CA ALA A 23 4.73 -0.55 -8.88
C ALA A 23 4.87 -0.67 -10.39
N ARG A 24 5.77 -1.55 -10.87
CA ARG A 24 5.91 -1.85 -12.29
C ARG A 24 4.63 -2.44 -12.90
N ASP A 25 3.92 -3.25 -12.12
CA ASP A 25 2.64 -3.85 -12.51
C ASP A 25 1.43 -2.92 -12.31
N GLY A 26 1.63 -1.69 -11.83
CA GLY A 26 0.56 -0.71 -11.62
C GLY A 26 -0.48 -1.14 -10.57
N GLN A 27 -0.07 -1.91 -9.57
CA GLN A 27 -1.00 -2.48 -8.59
C GLN A 27 -1.41 -1.52 -7.47
N LEU A 28 -2.50 -1.88 -6.81
CA LEU A 28 -3.02 -1.21 -5.62
C LEU A 28 -2.70 -2.05 -4.38
N MET A 29 -2.17 -1.38 -3.36
CA MET A 29 -2.06 -1.91 -2.01
C MET A 29 -3.31 -1.52 -1.21
N ILE A 30 -3.97 -2.50 -0.63
CA ILE A 30 -5.11 -2.33 0.27
C ILE A 30 -4.63 -2.64 1.67
N LEU A 31 -4.66 -1.64 2.53
CA LEU A 31 -4.33 -1.76 3.94
C LEU A 31 -5.62 -1.74 4.75
N ARG A 32 -5.94 -2.87 5.38
CA ARG A 32 -7.13 -3.04 6.20
C ARG A 32 -6.73 -3.30 7.64
N CYS A 33 -7.05 -2.38 8.54
CA CYS A 33 -6.85 -2.63 9.95
C CYS A 33 -8.08 -3.32 10.55
N ARG A 34 -7.87 -4.48 11.18
CA ARG A 34 -8.94 -5.25 11.83
C ARG A 34 -9.38 -4.66 13.16
N LEU A 35 -8.54 -3.84 13.80
CA LEU A 35 -8.89 -3.13 15.04
C LEU A 35 -9.79 -1.91 14.73
N CYS A 36 -9.29 -0.98 13.91
CA CYS A 36 -9.95 0.28 13.59
C CYS A 36 -11.01 0.13 12.45
N ARG A 37 -11.13 -1.06 11.84
CA ARG A 37 -11.93 -1.42 10.64
C ARG A 37 -11.71 -0.53 9.41
N ARG A 38 -10.65 0.28 9.42
CA ARG A 38 -10.35 1.22 8.36
C ARG A 38 -9.67 0.50 7.20
N CYS A 39 -10.14 0.78 5.99
CA CYS A 39 -9.51 0.36 4.74
C CYS A 39 -8.93 1.59 4.05
N VAL A 40 -7.68 1.48 3.60
CA VAL A 40 -7.00 2.52 2.85
C VAL A 40 -6.36 1.90 1.63
N HIS A 41 -6.48 2.58 0.50
CA HIS A 41 -5.89 2.17 -0.76
C HIS A 41 -4.73 3.08 -1.12
N PHE A 42 -3.63 2.47 -1.55
CA PHE A 42 -2.43 3.16 -2.01
C PHE A 42 -2.05 2.62 -3.38
N LEU A 43 -1.56 3.49 -4.25
CA LEU A 43 -0.95 3.05 -5.50
C LEU A 43 0.47 2.56 -5.20
N ALA A 44 0.87 1.44 -5.78
CA ALA A 44 2.20 0.91 -5.60
C ALA A 44 3.29 1.91 -6.06
N ALA A 45 3.03 2.68 -7.12
CA ALA A 45 3.93 3.73 -7.59
C ALA A 45 4.16 4.82 -6.52
N ASP A 46 3.08 5.29 -5.90
CA ASP A 46 3.13 6.30 -4.83
C ASP A 46 3.86 5.76 -3.57
N LEU A 47 3.72 4.46 -3.30
CA LEU A 47 4.39 3.81 -2.17
C LEU A 47 5.91 3.77 -2.32
N VAL A 48 6.44 3.65 -3.54
CA VAL A 48 7.89 3.64 -3.80
C VAL A 48 8.55 4.98 -3.46
N GLU A 49 7.80 6.08 -3.53
CA GLU A 49 8.33 7.41 -3.17
C GLU A 49 8.39 7.62 -1.65
N VAL A 50 7.55 6.92 -0.89
CA VAL A 50 7.39 7.10 0.57
C VAL A 50 8.13 6.01 1.36
N VAL A 51 8.26 4.82 0.78
CA VAL A 51 8.79 3.61 1.40
C VAL A 51 9.92 3.06 0.55
N GLU A 52 10.87 2.38 1.17
CA GLU A 52 11.97 1.75 0.45
C GLU A 52 11.47 0.76 -0.63
N ALA A 53 12.00 0.90 -1.85
CA ALA A 53 11.52 0.15 -3.01
C ALA A 53 11.75 -1.38 -2.91
N SER A 54 12.76 -1.79 -2.15
CA SER A 54 13.10 -3.18 -1.83
C SER A 54 12.20 -3.78 -0.75
N HIS A 55 11.29 -2.99 -0.17
CA HIS A 55 10.42 -3.48 0.88
C HIS A 55 9.52 -4.62 0.34
N PRO A 56 9.39 -5.72 1.09
CA PRO A 56 8.55 -6.83 0.68
C PRO A 56 7.05 -6.47 0.70
N CYS A 57 6.31 -6.89 -0.32
CA CYS A 57 4.86 -6.64 -0.41
C CYS A 57 4.04 -7.26 0.73
N HIS A 58 4.54 -8.30 1.39
CA HIS A 58 3.80 -9.02 2.43
C HIS A 58 3.91 -8.37 3.82
N ILE A 59 4.79 -7.38 4.00
CA ILE A 59 4.96 -6.65 5.26
C ILE A 59 4.32 -5.28 5.13
N ALA A 60 3.63 -4.84 6.19
CA ALA A 60 2.98 -3.53 6.20
C ALA A 60 4.05 -2.46 6.46
N PRO A 61 4.25 -1.51 5.54
CA PRO A 61 5.26 -0.49 5.75
C PRO A 61 4.88 0.55 6.81
N PHE A 62 3.59 0.65 7.16
CA PHE A 62 3.06 1.59 8.15
C PHE A 62 1.85 1.04 8.91
N GLY A 63 1.65 1.52 10.14
CA GLY A 63 0.49 1.18 10.97
C GLY A 63 -0.81 1.90 10.58
N CYS A 64 -1.96 1.49 11.13
CA CYS A 64 -3.24 2.20 10.91
C CYS A 64 -3.10 3.67 11.32
N SER A 65 -3.41 4.62 10.44
CA SER A 65 -3.29 6.06 10.73
C SER A 65 -4.18 6.54 11.90
N LYS A 66 -5.15 5.73 12.33
CA LYS A 66 -6.06 6.05 13.46
C LYS A 66 -5.60 5.44 14.78
N CYS A 67 -5.21 4.16 14.79
CA CYS A 67 -4.85 3.47 16.03
C CYS A 67 -3.34 3.27 16.23
N GLY A 68 -2.51 3.58 15.23
CA GLY A 68 -1.05 3.46 15.29
C GLY A 68 -0.51 2.02 15.27
N SER A 69 -1.34 1.03 15.58
CA SER A 69 -0.94 -0.37 15.67
C SER A 69 -0.65 -0.99 14.28
N CYS A 70 0.42 -1.78 14.21
CA CYS A 70 0.80 -2.58 13.05
C CYS A 70 0.30 -4.03 13.16
N ASP A 71 0.06 -4.54 14.37
CA ASP A 71 -0.24 -5.96 14.64
C ASP A 71 -1.56 -6.44 14.03
N TYR A 72 -2.52 -5.53 13.86
CA TYR A 72 -3.86 -5.83 13.36
C TYR A 72 -4.06 -5.38 11.90
N VAL A 73 -2.97 -5.13 11.18
CA VAL A 73 -3.01 -4.66 9.80
C VAL A 73 -2.91 -5.84 8.84
N ASP A 74 -3.91 -5.95 7.96
CA ASP A 74 -4.00 -6.91 6.88
C ASP A 74 -3.70 -6.20 5.56
N ILE A 75 -2.93 -6.84 4.68
CA ILE A 75 -2.48 -6.26 3.41
C ILE A 75 -2.98 -7.14 2.29
N GLN A 76 -3.59 -6.51 1.29
CA GLN A 76 -4.00 -7.19 0.07
C GLN A 76 -3.50 -6.40 -1.13
N TRP A 77 -3.01 -7.11 -2.14
CA TRP A 77 -2.57 -6.52 -3.40
C TRP A 77 -3.55 -6.93 -4.49
N ARG A 78 -3.96 -5.96 -5.30
CA ARG A 78 -4.76 -6.26 -6.48
C ARG A 78 -4.42 -5.32 -7.63
N SER A 79 -4.64 -5.79 -8.85
CA SER A 79 -4.61 -4.92 -10.02
C SER A 79 -5.89 -4.07 -10.06
N PRO A 80 -5.80 -2.81 -10.50
CA PRO A 80 -6.98 -1.97 -10.68
C PRO A 80 -7.91 -2.60 -11.72
N ALA A 81 -9.21 -2.69 -11.41
CA ALA A 81 -10.22 -3.06 -12.38
C ALA A 81 -10.73 -1.80 -13.10
N PRO A 82 -11.25 -1.90 -14.33
CA PRO A 82 -11.76 -0.74 -15.06
C PRO A 82 -12.89 0.00 -14.32
N GLY A 83 -13.66 -0.69 -13.47
CA GLY A 83 -14.69 -0.09 -12.62
C GLY A 83 -14.17 0.68 -11.40
N ASP A 84 -12.87 0.61 -11.10
CA ASP A 84 -12.26 1.37 -9.99
C ASP A 84 -11.84 2.78 -10.40
N ILE A 85 -11.76 3.04 -11.70
CA ILE A 85 -11.31 4.30 -12.27
C ILE A 85 -12.36 5.38 -11.92
N GLY A 86 -11.97 6.31 -11.03
CA GLY A 86 -12.83 7.41 -10.58
C GLY A 86 -13.70 7.11 -9.35
N THR A 87 -13.79 5.87 -8.89
CA THR A 87 -14.57 5.48 -7.70
C THR A 87 -13.69 5.13 -6.50
N LEU A 88 -12.50 4.55 -6.75
CA LEU A 88 -11.63 4.08 -5.68
C LEU A 88 -10.77 5.24 -5.13
N LEU A 89 -10.97 5.57 -3.86
CA LEU A 89 -10.21 6.62 -3.18
C LEU A 89 -8.80 6.12 -2.86
N ILE A 90 -7.82 6.56 -3.65
CA ILE A 90 -6.40 6.29 -3.44
C ILE A 90 -5.78 7.44 -2.64
N ARG A 91 -5.02 7.12 -1.60
CA ARG A 91 -4.19 8.12 -0.92
C ARG A 91 -2.90 8.35 -1.69
N ARG A 92 -2.79 9.53 -2.28
CA ARG A 92 -1.54 10.01 -2.90
C ARG A 92 -0.71 10.80 -1.89
N PRO A 93 0.62 10.63 -1.86
CA PRO A 93 1.51 11.51 -1.12
C PRO A 93 1.42 12.92 -1.74
N VAL A 94 1.22 13.94 -0.91
CA VAL A 94 1.14 15.33 -1.36
C VAL A 94 2.40 16.05 -0.88
N GLY A 95 3.44 16.02 -1.72
CA GLY A 95 4.69 16.73 -1.51
C GLY A 95 5.61 16.13 -0.43
N TRP A 96 6.89 16.51 -0.49
CA TRP A 96 8.00 16.07 0.38
C TRP A 96 7.83 16.35 1.89
N LYS A 97 6.66 16.83 2.32
CA LYS A 97 6.30 17.00 3.73
C LYS A 97 5.22 15.97 4.07
N ARG A 98 5.49 15.14 5.09
CA ARG A 98 4.56 14.21 5.74
C ARG A 98 3.26 14.88 6.19
N VAL A 99 2.35 15.19 5.27
CA VAL A 99 1.00 15.65 5.55
C VAL A 99 0.08 15.07 4.47
N TRP A 100 -0.69 14.04 4.83
CA TRP A 100 -1.68 13.47 3.93
C TRP A 100 -2.86 14.44 3.79
N LYS A 101 -3.01 15.07 2.62
CA LYS A 101 -4.17 15.91 2.28
C LYS A 101 -5.12 15.10 1.41
N THR A 102 -6.40 15.03 1.81
CA THR A 102 -7.44 14.44 0.96
C THR A 102 -7.82 15.47 -0.10
N VAL A 103 -7.49 15.20 -1.36
CA VAL A 103 -7.84 16.06 -2.50
C VAL A 103 -8.68 15.26 -3.49
N ARG A 104 -9.64 15.92 -4.14
CA ARG A 104 -10.41 15.32 -5.24
C ARG A 104 -9.54 15.28 -6.49
N PHE A 105 -9.65 14.19 -7.24
CA PHE A 105 -8.92 13.99 -8.47
C PHE A 105 -9.46 14.95 -9.55
N GLY A 106 -8.67 15.95 -9.99
CA GLY A 106 -9.03 16.88 -11.07
C GLY A 106 -8.74 18.38 -10.85
N ASP A 107 -8.20 18.78 -9.70
CA ASP A 107 -7.88 20.17 -9.36
C ASP A 107 -6.35 20.20 -9.12
N GLY A 108 -5.46 20.79 -9.90
CA GLY A 108 -5.54 21.96 -10.78
C GLY A 108 -4.33 22.84 -10.43
N ASP A 109 -3.10 22.35 -10.67
CA ASP A 109 -1.87 23.11 -10.41
C ASP A 109 -1.73 24.27 -11.41
N LYS A 110 -1.71 25.50 -10.87
CA LYS A 110 -1.18 26.69 -11.55
C LYS A 110 -0.05 27.26 -10.71
#